data_AF-A0ABD4DLP2-F1
#
_entry.id   AF-A0ABD4DLP2-F1
#
_cell.length_a   1.000
_cell.length_b   1.000
_cell.length_c   1.000
_cell.angle_alpha   90.00
_cell.angle_beta   90.00
_cell.angle_gamma   90.00
#
_symmetry.space_group_name_H-M   'P 1'
#
loop_
_entity.id
_entity.type
_entity.pdbx_description
1 polymer ?
#
loop_
_entity_poly.entity_id
_entity_poly.type
_entity_poly.pdbx_seq_one_letter_code
_entity_poly.pdbx_strand_id
1 'polypeptide(L)'
;MKKIISLLFSSIILILLSSCSREDEIKNEKNALQASASILKNAGNFIEDRSSSFLELKDYPVNIISKENVNGNFYLTTQGTNRNATFEKQNNSDNQKFYLEFPSESNGGISIYTFINGQKYVLTTGINPATSSLIPKIRDNSFRGTFWQFLGGGTVHPDAYILQNTGIRYRDNGITTYGVIGNSDASKIFVDKYLSQGKQEFEIRPIDDFEIISLEYDNPDTGTIIKQPDFITTWFYSNNTSVQQSMTTGFSKRASFSSNWSKTTGGSLSVNTTLKVGIPIIAEGKITTTVNTNYSSTYGKSETMEDTQTYNFPIVIAPRTSVTATATVGRYLINLNYTAKLRGKNTGKLITLKGTWNGVSCTDIKVTLEQRNLDTNSVIATKVLSEVPKTLYKL
;
A
#
# COMPACT_ATOMS: atom_id res chain seq x y z
N MET A 1 72.89 29.15 31.89
CA MET A 1 72.78 28.09 30.85
C MET A 1 72.20 26.83 31.51
N LYS A 2 70.92 26.50 31.23
CA LYS A 2 70.13 25.38 31.81
C LYS A 2 70.02 24.27 30.74
N LYS A 3 70.50 23.05 30.97
CA LYS A 3 69.90 21.83 31.59
C LYS A 3 68.85 21.06 30.75
N ILE A 4 69.26 19.86 30.30
CA ILE A 4 68.66 18.50 30.49
C ILE A 4 67.32 18.11 29.78
N ILE A 5 67.42 17.10 28.88
CA ILE A 5 66.59 15.90 28.56
C ILE A 5 65.03 15.96 28.65
N SER A 6 64.31 15.58 27.58
CA SER A 6 63.28 14.49 27.58
C SER A 6 62.41 14.39 26.30
N LEU A 7 62.25 13.14 25.85
CA LEU A 7 61.29 12.43 24.97
C LEU A 7 60.07 13.13 24.34
N LEU A 8 59.81 12.81 23.06
CA LEU A 8 58.47 12.64 22.48
C LEU A 8 58.49 11.47 21.46
N PHE A 9 57.98 10.31 21.89
CA PHE A 9 57.58 9.16 21.07
C PHE A 9 56.11 8.89 21.40
N SER A 10 55.23 8.83 20.39
CA SER A 10 53.94 8.10 20.37
C SER A 10 53.12 8.59 19.17
N SER A 11 52.39 7.81 18.37
CA SER A 11 52.39 6.40 17.96
C SER A 11 51.29 6.35 16.88
N ILE A 12 51.59 5.73 15.74
CA ILE A 12 50.62 5.35 14.71
C ILE A 12 49.87 4.10 15.21
N ILE A 13 48.55 4.14 15.35
CA ILE A 13 47.69 2.93 15.33
C ILE A 13 46.41 3.19 14.50
N LEU A 14 46.30 2.31 13.50
CA LEU A 14 45.23 1.92 12.59
C LEU A 14 43.78 1.97 13.14
N ILE A 15 42.85 2.62 12.43
CA ILE A 15 41.41 2.26 12.44
C ILE A 15 40.93 2.23 10.98
N LEU A 16 41.11 1.08 10.34
CA LEU A 16 40.28 0.58 9.25
C LEU A 16 39.58 -0.64 9.82
N LEU A 17 38.25 -0.62 9.85
CA LEU A 17 37.28 -1.75 9.85
C LEU A 17 35.99 -1.32 10.58
N SER A 18 34.97 -0.91 9.82
CA SER A 18 33.53 -1.07 10.15
C SER A 18 32.61 -0.45 9.08
N SER A 19 32.97 -0.52 7.80
CA SER A 19 32.06 -0.15 6.71
C SER A 19 31.24 -1.33 6.17
N CYS A 20 31.50 -2.57 6.61
CA CYS A 20 30.80 -3.75 6.11
C CYS A 20 29.51 -4.08 6.90
N SER A 21 29.45 -3.81 8.22
CA SER A 21 28.27 -4.18 9.03
C SER A 21 27.08 -3.23 8.87
N ARG A 22 27.33 -1.97 8.50
CA ARG A 22 26.28 -0.95 8.40
C ARG A 22 25.47 -1.07 7.11
N GLU A 23 26.09 -1.53 6.02
CA GLU A 23 25.36 -1.81 4.77
C GLU A 23 24.53 -3.09 4.87
N ASP A 24 25.05 -4.14 5.52
CA ASP A 24 24.32 -5.40 5.73
C ASP A 24 23.13 -5.27 6.68
N GLU A 25 23.23 -4.47 7.75
CA GLU A 25 22.10 -4.16 8.63
C GLU A 25 20.99 -3.39 7.91
N ILE A 26 21.33 -2.37 7.11
CA ILE A 26 20.36 -1.59 6.33
C ILE A 26 19.69 -2.45 5.24
N LYS A 27 20.45 -3.39 4.63
CA LYS A 27 19.91 -4.32 3.62
C LYS A 27 18.95 -5.33 4.26
N ASN A 28 19.28 -5.85 5.44
CA ASN A 28 18.42 -6.78 6.17
C ASN A 28 17.14 -6.12 6.69
N GLU A 29 17.21 -4.88 7.18
CA GLU A 29 16.00 -4.13 7.56
C GLU A 29 15.07 -3.86 6.37
N LYS A 30 15.61 -3.46 5.21
CA LYS A 30 14.82 -3.27 3.98
C LYS A 30 14.17 -4.57 3.49
N ASN A 31 14.89 -5.69 3.54
CA ASN A 31 14.38 -7.00 3.14
C ASN A 31 13.31 -7.52 4.11
N ALA A 32 13.48 -7.30 5.42
CA ALA A 32 12.48 -7.67 6.42
C ALA A 32 11.20 -6.82 6.31
N LEU A 33 11.33 -5.52 6.01
CA LEU A 33 10.20 -4.63 5.72
C LEU A 33 9.45 -5.05 4.45
N GLN A 34 10.17 -5.44 3.38
CA GLN A 34 9.56 -5.94 2.15
C GLN A 34 8.88 -7.31 2.34
N ALA A 35 9.51 -8.24 3.08
CA ALA A 35 8.94 -9.54 3.41
C ALA A 35 7.67 -9.42 4.26
N SER A 36 7.67 -8.48 5.23
CA SER A 36 6.49 -8.18 6.07
C SER A 36 5.35 -7.56 5.27
N ALA A 37 5.68 -6.68 4.31
CA ALA A 37 4.69 -6.09 3.39
C ALA A 37 4.05 -7.16 2.47
N SER A 38 4.80 -8.18 2.06
CA SER A 38 4.24 -9.32 1.30
C SER A 38 3.35 -10.23 2.14
N ILE A 39 3.65 -10.43 3.44
CA ILE A 39 2.81 -11.24 4.34
C ILE A 39 1.46 -10.55 4.61
N LEU A 40 1.47 -9.22 4.74
CA LEU A 40 0.24 -8.42 4.91
C LEU A 40 -0.60 -8.31 3.63
N LYS A 41 0.02 -8.37 2.44
CA LYS A 41 -0.71 -8.41 1.15
C LYS A 41 -1.57 -9.66 0.97
N ASN A 42 -1.23 -10.78 1.63
CA ASN A 42 -1.92 -12.06 1.46
C ASN A 42 -3.08 -12.28 2.44
N ALA A 43 -3.33 -11.37 3.39
CA ALA A 43 -4.38 -11.51 4.41
C ALA A 43 -5.73 -10.89 4.03
N GLY A 44 -5.86 -10.27 2.86
CA GLY A 44 -7.04 -9.52 2.44
C GLY A 44 -7.81 -10.16 1.30
N ASN A 45 -8.35 -11.37 1.49
CA ASN A 45 -9.42 -11.87 0.61
C ASN A 45 -10.74 -11.18 0.97
N PHE A 46 -10.85 -9.89 0.66
CA PHE A 46 -12.11 -9.16 0.67
C PHE A 46 -12.65 -9.11 -0.76
N ILE A 47 -13.26 -10.23 -1.18
CA ILE A 47 -14.01 -10.33 -2.43
C ILE A 47 -15.48 -10.10 -2.09
N GLU A 48 -15.88 -8.85 -1.88
CA GLU A 48 -17.32 -8.53 -1.84
C GLU A 48 -17.71 -7.19 -2.47
N ASP A 49 -16.77 -6.25 -2.70
CA ASP A 49 -17.15 -4.86 -2.98
C ASP A 49 -16.54 -4.24 -4.26
N ARG A 50 -16.28 -5.05 -5.30
CA ARG A 50 -15.76 -4.51 -6.57
C ARG A 50 -16.85 -3.91 -7.49
N SER A 51 -18.13 -4.16 -7.20
CA SER A 51 -19.27 -3.63 -7.97
C SER A 51 -19.81 -2.29 -7.44
N SER A 52 -19.69 -2.00 -6.14
CA SER A 52 -20.24 -0.77 -5.55
C SER A 52 -19.51 0.50 -6.00
N SER A 53 -18.18 0.45 -6.14
CA SER A 53 -17.37 1.56 -6.67
C SER A 53 -17.77 1.96 -8.10
N PHE A 54 -18.16 0.97 -8.92
CA PHE A 54 -18.65 1.24 -10.27
C PHE A 54 -20.05 1.85 -10.31
N LEU A 55 -20.91 1.53 -9.34
CA LEU A 55 -22.23 2.17 -9.23
C LEU A 55 -22.10 3.69 -9.04
N GLU A 56 -21.09 4.14 -8.30
CA GLU A 56 -20.82 5.56 -8.14
C GLU A 56 -20.34 6.21 -9.44
N LEU A 57 -19.72 5.44 -10.34
CA LEU A 57 -19.34 5.86 -11.70
C LEU A 57 -20.47 5.75 -12.72
N LYS A 58 -21.69 5.40 -12.29
CA LYS A 58 -22.87 5.39 -13.18
C LYS A 58 -23.01 6.75 -13.87
N ASP A 59 -23.20 6.68 -15.19
CA ASP A 59 -23.35 7.83 -16.08
C ASP A 59 -22.18 8.84 -16.03
N TYR A 60 -21.04 8.47 -15.45
CA TYR A 60 -19.83 9.26 -15.39
C TYR A 60 -18.85 8.85 -16.50
N PRO A 61 -18.20 9.80 -17.20
CA PRO A 61 -17.30 9.47 -18.29
C PRO A 61 -16.04 8.76 -17.77
N VAL A 62 -15.68 7.65 -18.43
CA VAL A 62 -14.48 6.85 -18.17
C VAL A 62 -13.71 6.59 -19.47
N ASN A 63 -12.40 6.43 -19.37
CA ASN A 63 -11.60 5.76 -20.38
C ASN A 63 -11.51 4.25 -20.05
N ILE A 64 -11.45 3.43 -21.10
CA ILE A 64 -11.13 2.00 -21.00
C ILE A 64 -9.74 1.82 -21.62
N ILE A 65 -8.76 1.46 -20.79
CA ILE A 65 -7.33 1.53 -21.13
C ILE A 65 -6.72 0.14 -21.01
N SER A 66 -6.23 -0.44 -22.10
CA SER A 66 -5.45 -1.68 -22.10
C SER A 66 -4.16 -1.50 -21.32
N LYS A 67 -3.80 -2.46 -20.46
CA LYS A 67 -2.54 -2.41 -19.71
C LYS A 67 -1.32 -2.67 -20.59
N GLU A 68 -1.48 -3.45 -21.66
CA GLU A 68 -0.41 -3.73 -22.62
C GLU A 68 -0.84 -3.51 -24.06
N ASN A 69 0.08 -2.96 -24.85
CA ASN A 69 0.03 -2.84 -26.30
C ASN A 69 1.42 -2.44 -26.79
N VAL A 70 2.01 -3.20 -27.72
CA VAL A 70 3.38 -2.97 -28.21
C VAL A 70 3.57 -1.63 -28.93
N ASN A 71 2.49 -1.06 -29.49
CA ASN A 71 2.50 0.19 -30.25
C ASN A 71 2.07 1.43 -29.42
N GLY A 72 1.85 1.25 -28.11
CA GLY A 72 1.37 2.32 -27.23
C GLY A 72 -0.10 2.70 -27.45
N ASN A 73 -0.85 1.87 -28.18
CA ASN A 73 -2.26 2.05 -28.45
C ASN A 73 -3.08 1.43 -27.31
N PHE A 74 -3.31 2.20 -26.26
CA PHE A 74 -3.95 1.69 -25.03
C PHE A 74 -5.43 2.03 -24.91
N TYR A 75 -5.90 3.11 -25.54
CA TYR A 75 -7.22 3.68 -25.26
C TYR A 75 -8.26 3.12 -26.22
N LEU A 76 -9.32 2.51 -25.66
CA LEU A 76 -10.48 2.12 -26.47
C LEU A 76 -11.03 3.37 -27.16
N THR A 77 -11.29 3.27 -28.45
CA THR A 77 -11.65 4.40 -29.31
C THR A 77 -12.73 3.97 -30.29
N THR A 78 -13.83 4.73 -30.32
CA THR A 78 -14.89 4.51 -31.29
C THR A 78 -14.54 5.12 -32.64
N GLN A 79 -14.88 4.41 -33.71
CA GLN A 79 -14.65 4.86 -35.09
C GLN A 79 -15.90 5.48 -35.72
N GLY A 80 -16.89 5.84 -34.90
CA GLY A 80 -18.24 6.22 -35.32
C GLY A 80 -19.23 5.05 -35.25
N THR A 81 -20.44 5.28 -35.75
CA THR A 81 -21.55 4.34 -35.66
C THR A 81 -21.34 3.12 -36.56
N ASN A 82 -21.71 1.92 -36.11
CA ASN A 82 -21.64 0.68 -36.89
C ASN A 82 -20.23 0.31 -37.40
N ARG A 83 -19.18 0.92 -36.84
CA ARG A 83 -17.79 0.57 -37.12
C ARG A 83 -17.15 -0.10 -35.91
N ASN A 84 -16.18 -0.98 -36.16
CA ASN A 84 -15.40 -1.59 -35.08
C ASN A 84 -14.64 -0.51 -34.33
N ALA A 85 -14.77 -0.51 -33.01
CA ALA A 85 -13.87 0.19 -32.13
C ALA A 85 -12.45 -0.38 -32.26
N THR A 86 -11.48 0.45 -31.89
CA THR A 86 -10.04 0.15 -31.94
C THR A 86 -9.40 0.55 -30.63
N PHE A 87 -8.16 0.15 -30.43
CA PHE A 87 -7.30 0.76 -29.42
C PHE A 87 -6.35 1.76 -30.09
N GLU A 88 -6.25 2.96 -29.54
CA GLU A 88 -5.42 4.05 -30.08
C GLU A 88 -4.62 4.73 -28.97
N LYS A 89 -3.75 5.66 -29.35
CA LYS A 89 -3.11 6.58 -28.41
C LYS A 89 -4.16 7.49 -27.78
N GLN A 90 -3.88 8.02 -26.61
CA GLN A 90 -4.73 9.02 -25.96
C GLN A 90 -4.92 10.23 -26.89
N ASN A 91 -6.18 10.63 -27.12
CA ASN A 91 -6.53 11.76 -27.97
C ASN A 91 -7.48 12.78 -27.29
N ASN A 92 -7.88 12.52 -26.03
CA ASN A 92 -8.77 13.35 -25.22
C ASN A 92 -10.11 13.75 -25.87
N SER A 93 -10.50 13.08 -26.96
CA SER A 93 -11.70 13.36 -27.73
C SER A 93 -12.87 12.52 -27.23
N ASP A 94 -14.09 12.91 -27.60
CA ASP A 94 -15.32 12.22 -27.17
C ASP A 94 -15.37 10.75 -27.61
N ASN A 95 -14.65 10.40 -28.67
CA ASN A 95 -14.57 9.02 -29.16
C ASN A 95 -13.84 8.05 -28.21
N GLN A 96 -13.13 8.55 -27.19
CA GLN A 96 -12.50 7.77 -26.11
C GLN A 96 -13.27 7.86 -24.78
N LYS A 97 -14.44 8.51 -24.76
CA LYS A 97 -15.30 8.64 -23.58
C LYS A 97 -16.38 7.55 -23.61
N PHE A 98 -16.36 6.73 -22.58
CA PHE A 98 -17.36 5.69 -22.33
C PHE A 98 -18.05 5.92 -21.01
N TYR A 99 -19.16 5.24 -20.81
CA TYR A 99 -20.00 5.37 -19.64
C TYR A 99 -20.53 3.99 -19.28
N LEU A 100 -20.85 3.81 -18.00
CA LEU A 100 -21.31 2.55 -17.44
C LEU A 100 -22.78 2.68 -17.01
N GLU A 101 -23.59 1.71 -17.42
CA GLU A 101 -24.97 1.55 -17.00
C GLU A 101 -25.13 0.17 -16.36
N PHE A 102 -26.05 0.07 -15.39
CA PHE A 102 -26.34 -1.14 -14.61
C PHE A 102 -27.81 -1.53 -14.80
N PRO A 103 -28.18 -2.15 -15.93
CA PRO A 103 -29.57 -2.46 -16.23
C PRO A 103 -30.08 -3.57 -15.31
N SER A 104 -31.31 -3.46 -14.82
CA SER A 104 -31.91 -4.50 -13.97
C SER A 104 -32.03 -5.85 -14.67
N GLU A 105 -32.22 -5.84 -16.00
CA GLU A 105 -32.38 -7.04 -16.83
C GLU A 105 -31.08 -7.84 -17.06
N SER A 106 -29.93 -7.33 -16.61
CA SER A 106 -28.62 -7.90 -16.96
C SER A 106 -28.13 -8.98 -15.98
N ASN A 107 -28.90 -9.33 -14.95
CA ASN A 107 -28.47 -10.20 -13.84
C ASN A 107 -27.09 -9.83 -13.28
N GLY A 108 -26.85 -8.52 -13.08
CA GLY A 108 -25.58 -7.98 -12.56
C GLY A 108 -24.53 -7.67 -13.63
N GLY A 109 -24.87 -7.75 -14.92
CA GLY A 109 -24.02 -7.28 -16.02
C GLY A 109 -24.02 -5.75 -16.17
N ILE A 110 -22.89 -5.22 -16.61
CA ILE A 110 -22.66 -3.80 -16.88
C ILE A 110 -22.81 -3.57 -18.39
N SER A 111 -23.55 -2.54 -18.78
CA SER A 111 -23.59 -2.08 -20.17
C SER A 111 -22.61 -0.92 -20.34
N ILE A 112 -21.72 -1.03 -21.33
CA ILE A 112 -20.78 0.04 -21.69
C ILE A 112 -21.42 0.81 -22.85
N TYR A 113 -21.48 2.13 -22.76
CA TYR A 113 -22.02 2.97 -23.82
C TYR A 113 -21.17 4.21 -24.06
N THR A 114 -21.41 4.87 -25.19
CA THR A 114 -20.80 6.15 -25.58
C THR A 114 -21.87 7.05 -26.18
N PHE A 115 -21.53 8.32 -26.41
CA PHE A 115 -22.36 9.25 -27.17
C PHE A 115 -21.67 9.60 -28.49
N ILE A 116 -22.40 9.48 -29.59
CA ILE A 116 -21.94 9.90 -30.92
C ILE A 116 -22.98 10.88 -31.44
N ASN A 117 -22.57 12.14 -31.67
CA ASN A 117 -23.45 13.23 -32.08
C ASN A 117 -24.67 13.41 -31.13
N GLY A 118 -24.44 13.29 -29.82
CA GLY A 118 -25.48 13.44 -28.79
C GLY A 118 -26.40 12.22 -28.61
N GLN A 119 -26.32 11.22 -29.49
CA GLN A 119 -27.12 9.99 -29.40
C GLN A 119 -26.35 8.90 -28.64
N LYS A 120 -27.04 8.19 -27.73
CA LYS A 120 -26.47 7.07 -26.95
C LYS A 120 -26.31 5.81 -27.81
N TYR A 121 -25.11 5.23 -27.80
CA TYR A 121 -24.77 3.96 -28.44
C TYR A 121 -24.16 3.01 -27.42
N VAL A 122 -24.72 1.81 -27.29
CA VAL A 122 -24.19 0.72 -26.46
C VAL A 122 -23.10 -0.02 -27.24
N LEU A 123 -22.00 -0.35 -26.57
CA LEU A 123 -20.98 -1.23 -27.12
C LEU A 123 -21.48 -2.67 -27.09
N THR A 124 -21.59 -3.26 -28.27
CA THR A 124 -21.99 -4.65 -28.47
C THR A 124 -20.88 -5.41 -29.15
N THR A 125 -20.72 -6.69 -28.81
CA THR A 125 -20.02 -7.62 -29.70
C THR A 125 -20.88 -7.85 -30.94
N GLY A 126 -20.28 -7.97 -32.13
CA GLY A 126 -21.03 -8.33 -33.33
C GLY A 126 -21.74 -9.69 -33.20
N ILE A 127 -22.75 -9.95 -34.05
CA ILE A 127 -23.60 -11.16 -34.01
C ILE A 127 -22.78 -12.45 -34.17
N ASN A 128 -21.58 -12.38 -34.77
CA ASN A 128 -20.67 -13.50 -34.93
C ASN A 128 -19.49 -13.40 -33.96
N PRO A 129 -19.39 -14.29 -32.95
CA PRO A 129 -18.27 -14.36 -32.00
C PRO A 129 -16.89 -14.44 -32.67
N ALA A 130 -16.82 -14.99 -33.89
CA ALA A 130 -15.57 -15.15 -34.64
C ALA A 130 -15.06 -13.85 -35.30
N THR A 131 -15.85 -12.76 -35.31
CA THR A 131 -15.50 -11.54 -36.06
C THR A 131 -14.72 -10.50 -35.27
N SER A 132 -14.34 -10.77 -34.01
CA SER A 132 -13.51 -9.86 -33.20
C SER A 132 -14.00 -8.40 -33.25
N SER A 133 -15.32 -8.21 -33.22
CA SER A 133 -15.96 -6.92 -33.44
C SER A 133 -16.57 -6.39 -32.15
N LEU A 134 -16.20 -5.16 -31.77
CA LEU A 134 -16.87 -4.37 -30.74
C LEU A 134 -17.36 -3.10 -31.40
N ILE A 135 -18.68 -2.90 -31.45
CA ILE A 135 -19.30 -1.87 -32.28
C ILE A 135 -20.26 -1.02 -31.43
N PRO A 136 -20.21 0.32 -31.52
CA PRO A 136 -21.25 1.17 -30.97
C PRO A 136 -22.55 1.07 -31.79
N LYS A 137 -23.66 0.68 -31.13
CA LYS A 137 -25.00 0.57 -31.74
C LYS A 137 -26.11 1.13 -30.84
N ILE A 138 -27.19 1.64 -31.44
CA ILE A 138 -28.41 1.99 -30.70
C ILE A 138 -29.00 0.70 -30.16
N ARG A 139 -29.43 0.64 -28.90
CA ARG A 139 -30.03 -0.57 -28.29
C ARG A 139 -31.41 -0.87 -28.92
N ASP A 140 -31.62 -2.12 -29.29
CA ASP A 140 -32.79 -2.72 -29.95
C ASP A 140 -32.83 -4.23 -29.62
N ASN A 141 -33.85 -4.96 -30.09
CA ASN A 141 -34.08 -6.35 -29.72
C ASN A 141 -33.18 -7.38 -30.44
N SER A 142 -32.29 -6.94 -31.35
CA SER A 142 -31.43 -7.81 -32.17
C SER A 142 -30.05 -8.07 -31.57
N PHE A 143 -29.72 -7.47 -30.43
CA PHE A 143 -28.35 -7.50 -29.89
C PHE A 143 -28.03 -8.71 -29.02
N ARG A 144 -26.82 -9.24 -29.21
CA ARG A 144 -26.16 -10.17 -28.27
C ARG A 144 -24.87 -9.54 -27.76
N GLY A 145 -24.54 -9.82 -26.50
CA GLY A 145 -23.27 -9.42 -25.91
C GLY A 145 -23.13 -7.92 -25.63
N THR A 146 -24.20 -7.30 -25.15
CA THR A 146 -24.24 -5.90 -24.66
C THR A 146 -23.93 -5.76 -23.17
N PHE A 147 -23.84 -6.89 -22.46
CA PHE A 147 -23.56 -6.94 -21.04
C PHE A 147 -22.20 -7.55 -20.77
N TRP A 148 -21.52 -6.95 -19.80
CA TRP A 148 -20.14 -7.22 -19.45
C TRP A 148 -20.02 -7.44 -17.94
N GLN A 149 -19.19 -8.38 -17.54
CA GLN A 149 -18.74 -8.53 -16.16
C GLN A 149 -17.32 -8.00 -16.05
N PHE A 150 -17.11 -7.12 -15.07
CA PHE A 150 -15.82 -6.54 -14.79
C PHE A 150 -15.22 -7.37 -13.65
N LEU A 151 -14.36 -8.31 -14.00
CA LEU A 151 -13.74 -9.24 -13.05
C LEU A 151 -12.30 -8.80 -12.81
N GLY A 152 -11.71 -9.20 -11.68
CA GLY A 152 -10.29 -8.91 -11.42
C GLY A 152 -9.37 -9.50 -12.49
N GLY A 153 -8.37 -8.72 -12.89
CA GLY A 153 -7.21 -9.18 -13.65
C GLY A 153 -6.46 -10.30 -12.93
N GLY A 154 -5.63 -11.01 -13.68
CA GLY A 154 -4.85 -12.14 -13.19
C GLY A 154 -3.48 -11.71 -12.66
N THR A 155 -2.52 -12.62 -12.79
CA THR A 155 -1.19 -12.51 -12.17
C THR A 155 -0.33 -11.37 -12.74
N VAL A 156 -0.64 -10.85 -13.94
CA VAL A 156 0.22 -9.87 -14.64
C VAL A 156 0.00 -8.47 -14.08
N HIS A 157 -1.25 -7.97 -14.10
CA HIS A 157 -1.64 -6.70 -13.48
C HIS A 157 -2.76 -6.92 -12.45
N PRO A 158 -2.42 -7.22 -11.16
CA PRO A 158 -3.41 -7.53 -10.11
C PRO A 158 -4.41 -6.40 -9.79
N ASP A 159 -4.09 -5.18 -10.22
CA ASP A 159 -4.92 -3.98 -10.10
C ASP A 159 -5.83 -3.73 -11.30
N ALA A 160 -5.80 -4.57 -12.34
CA ALA A 160 -6.59 -4.42 -13.55
C ALA A 160 -7.93 -5.18 -13.51
N TYR A 161 -8.74 -4.98 -14.54
CA TYR A 161 -9.96 -5.73 -14.81
C TYR A 161 -9.87 -6.52 -16.11
N ILE A 162 -10.55 -7.67 -16.15
CA ILE A 162 -10.95 -8.30 -17.40
C ILE A 162 -12.41 -7.93 -17.69
N LEU A 163 -12.71 -7.65 -18.97
CA LEU A 163 -14.06 -7.29 -19.42
C LEU A 163 -14.66 -8.51 -20.10
N GLN A 164 -15.34 -9.34 -19.31
CA GLN A 164 -15.96 -10.59 -19.75
C GLN A 164 -17.35 -10.34 -20.33
N ASN A 165 -17.61 -10.78 -21.56
CA ASN A 165 -18.94 -10.69 -22.15
C ASN A 165 -19.86 -11.80 -21.64
N THR A 166 -21.09 -11.49 -21.22
CA THR A 166 -22.02 -12.51 -20.71
C THR A 166 -22.71 -13.35 -21.81
N GLY A 167 -22.65 -12.88 -23.06
CA GLY A 167 -23.26 -13.50 -24.23
C GLY A 167 -22.32 -14.31 -25.10
N ILE A 168 -21.01 -14.07 -25.04
CA ILE A 168 -20.00 -14.79 -25.83
C ILE A 168 -19.44 -15.97 -25.04
N ARG A 169 -19.65 -17.18 -25.55
CA ARG A 169 -19.31 -18.44 -24.88
C ARG A 169 -18.53 -19.35 -25.82
N TYR A 170 -17.46 -19.95 -25.31
CA TYR A 170 -16.71 -21.02 -25.94
C TYR A 170 -16.98 -22.32 -25.18
N ARG A 171 -17.20 -23.42 -25.90
CA ARG A 171 -17.48 -24.73 -25.32
C ARG A 171 -16.44 -25.72 -25.79
N ASP A 172 -15.58 -26.14 -24.86
CA ASP A 172 -14.55 -27.15 -25.11
C ASP A 172 -14.71 -28.28 -24.08
N ASN A 173 -14.80 -29.52 -24.55
CA ASN A 173 -14.91 -30.71 -23.70
C ASN A 173 -15.98 -30.61 -22.60
N GLY A 174 -17.11 -29.96 -22.89
CA GLY A 174 -18.22 -29.76 -21.95
C GLY A 174 -18.06 -28.58 -20.98
N ILE A 175 -16.91 -27.91 -20.97
CA ILE A 175 -16.65 -26.73 -20.13
C ILE A 175 -17.03 -25.47 -20.92
N THR A 176 -17.86 -24.61 -20.31
CA THR A 176 -18.21 -23.30 -20.88
C THR A 176 -17.27 -22.23 -20.32
N THR A 177 -16.62 -21.51 -21.20
CA THR A 177 -15.79 -20.33 -20.87
C THR A 177 -16.37 -19.11 -21.58
N TYR A 178 -16.18 -17.92 -21.00
CA TYR A 178 -16.70 -16.68 -21.56
C TYR A 178 -15.60 -15.89 -22.26
N GLY A 179 -15.97 -15.15 -23.30
CA GLY A 179 -15.04 -14.29 -24.01
C GLY A 179 -14.73 -13.01 -23.24
N VAL A 180 -13.47 -12.63 -23.20
CA VAL A 180 -12.98 -11.35 -22.69
C VAL A 180 -12.46 -10.49 -23.84
N ILE A 181 -12.62 -9.17 -23.71
CA ILE A 181 -12.02 -8.22 -24.66
C ILE A 181 -10.49 -8.36 -24.59
N GLY A 182 -9.83 -8.20 -25.73
CA GLY A 182 -8.38 -8.08 -25.81
C GLY A 182 -7.95 -7.06 -26.85
N ASN A 183 -6.75 -6.52 -26.64
CA ASN A 183 -6.06 -5.59 -27.51
C ASN A 183 -4.97 -6.32 -28.30
N SER A 184 -5.06 -6.34 -29.62
CA SER A 184 -4.01 -6.93 -30.46
C SER A 184 -2.94 -5.93 -30.86
N ASP A 185 -1.79 -6.42 -31.32
CA ASP A 185 -0.61 -5.62 -31.61
C ASP A 185 -0.81 -4.53 -32.67
N ALA A 186 -1.93 -4.52 -33.41
CA ALA A 186 -2.20 -3.56 -34.48
C ALA A 186 -3.53 -2.81 -34.30
N SER A 187 -3.84 -2.31 -33.09
CA SER A 187 -5.05 -1.53 -32.72
C SER A 187 -6.38 -2.30 -32.77
N LYS A 188 -6.39 -3.56 -33.19
CA LYS A 188 -7.64 -4.33 -33.33
C LYS A 188 -8.08 -4.88 -31.99
N ILE A 189 -9.38 -4.84 -31.77
CA ILE A 189 -10.04 -5.56 -30.69
C ILE A 189 -10.15 -7.03 -31.09
N PHE A 190 -10.02 -7.93 -30.12
CA PHE A 190 -10.46 -9.31 -30.24
C PHE A 190 -11.30 -9.69 -29.03
N VAL A 191 -12.06 -10.78 -29.16
CA VAL A 191 -12.75 -11.42 -28.04
C VAL A 191 -12.32 -12.88 -28.05
N ASP A 192 -11.75 -13.33 -26.94
CA ASP A 192 -11.28 -14.71 -26.77
C ASP A 192 -11.33 -15.09 -25.29
N LYS A 193 -11.07 -16.34 -24.95
CA LYS A 193 -10.89 -16.79 -23.56
C LYS A 193 -9.77 -15.98 -22.89
N TYR A 194 -9.90 -15.79 -21.59
CA TYR A 194 -8.85 -15.14 -20.83
C TYR A 194 -7.62 -16.05 -20.70
N LEU A 195 -6.46 -15.56 -21.15
CA LEU A 195 -5.19 -16.28 -21.19
C LEU A 195 -4.14 -15.70 -20.24
N SER A 196 -4.56 -14.88 -19.26
CA SER A 196 -3.64 -14.21 -18.32
C SER A 196 -2.59 -13.34 -19.00
N GLN A 197 -3.03 -12.53 -19.97
CA GLN A 197 -2.18 -11.62 -20.73
C GLN A 197 -2.56 -10.18 -20.43
N GLY A 198 -1.59 -9.28 -20.24
CA GLY A 198 -1.88 -7.88 -19.92
C GLY A 198 -2.60 -7.13 -21.04
N LYS A 199 -2.59 -7.66 -22.27
CA LYS A 199 -3.43 -7.15 -23.39
C LYS A 199 -4.92 -7.48 -23.28
N GLN A 200 -5.31 -8.34 -22.32
CA GLN A 200 -6.70 -8.64 -21.95
C GLN A 200 -7.09 -8.02 -20.60
N GLU A 201 -6.18 -7.24 -20.02
CA GLU A 201 -6.35 -6.58 -18.73
C GLU A 201 -6.46 -5.08 -18.96
N PHE A 202 -7.42 -4.47 -18.27
CA PHE A 202 -7.85 -3.11 -18.53
C PHE A 202 -7.96 -2.31 -17.25
N GLU A 203 -7.62 -1.04 -17.38
CA GLU A 203 -7.92 -0.01 -16.43
C GLU A 203 -9.20 0.73 -16.85
N ILE A 204 -10.07 0.95 -15.87
CA ILE A 204 -11.24 1.82 -16.03
C ILE A 204 -10.96 3.10 -15.26
N ARG A 205 -10.66 4.18 -16.01
CA ARG A 205 -10.22 5.45 -15.45
C ARG A 205 -11.33 6.49 -15.59
N PRO A 206 -11.92 6.99 -14.49
CA PRO A 206 -12.81 8.16 -14.54
C PRO A 206 -12.09 9.37 -15.14
N ILE A 207 -12.79 10.12 -16.00
CA ILE A 207 -12.25 11.31 -16.66
C ILE A 207 -12.47 12.52 -15.75
N ASP A 208 -11.62 12.63 -14.74
CA ASP A 208 -11.43 13.82 -13.90
C ASP A 208 -10.10 13.70 -13.15
N ASP A 209 -9.66 14.82 -12.58
CA ASP A 209 -8.69 14.79 -11.50
C ASP A 209 -9.44 14.76 -10.17
N PHE A 210 -9.14 13.80 -9.31
CA PHE A 210 -9.82 13.67 -8.01
C PHE A 210 -8.95 14.19 -6.87
N GLU A 211 -9.60 14.89 -5.94
CA GLU A 211 -9.04 15.24 -4.64
C GLU A 211 -9.73 14.46 -3.52
N ILE A 212 -8.98 14.10 -2.48
CA ILE A 212 -9.54 13.48 -1.28
C ILE A 212 -10.05 14.58 -0.37
N ILE A 213 -11.34 14.55 -0.06
CA ILE A 213 -12.01 15.54 0.80
C ILE A 213 -12.17 15.03 2.24
N SER A 214 -12.22 13.72 2.46
CA SER A 214 -12.16 13.10 3.78
C SER A 214 -11.59 11.69 3.70
N LEU A 215 -10.98 11.23 4.79
CA LEU A 215 -10.52 9.86 4.96
C LEU A 215 -10.81 9.44 6.39
N GLU A 216 -11.53 8.34 6.55
CA GLU A 216 -11.94 7.79 7.83
C GLU A 216 -11.41 6.36 7.93
N TYR A 217 -10.86 6.00 9.09
CA TYR A 217 -10.43 4.63 9.35
C TYR A 217 -11.63 3.77 9.74
N ASP A 218 -11.80 2.64 9.06
CA ASP A 218 -12.89 1.71 9.33
C ASP A 218 -12.58 0.98 10.64
N ASN A 219 -13.50 1.09 11.62
CA ASN A 219 -13.48 0.40 12.92
C ASN A 219 -12.06 0.08 13.47
N PRO A 220 -11.40 1.02 14.17
CA PRO A 220 -10.03 0.86 14.66
C PRO A 220 -9.79 -0.38 15.53
N ASP A 221 -10.83 -0.91 16.18
CA ASP A 221 -10.76 -2.11 17.01
C ASP A 221 -10.59 -3.40 16.18
N THR A 222 -10.85 -3.36 14.87
CA THR A 222 -10.69 -4.48 13.94
C THR A 222 -9.36 -4.48 13.20
N GLY A 223 -8.54 -3.44 13.41
CA GLY A 223 -7.20 -3.36 12.82
C GLY A 223 -6.31 -4.51 13.27
N THR A 224 -5.50 -5.03 12.37
CA THR A 224 -4.52 -6.07 12.71
C THR A 224 -3.28 -5.42 13.32
N ILE A 225 -2.85 -5.93 14.47
CA ILE A 225 -1.64 -5.49 15.18
C ILE A 225 -0.69 -6.68 15.25
N ILE A 226 0.46 -6.59 14.58
CA ILE A 226 1.52 -7.60 14.68
C ILE A 226 2.67 -7.00 15.48
N LYS A 227 2.92 -7.55 16.66
CA LYS A 227 4.08 -7.19 17.47
C LYS A 227 5.28 -8.03 17.06
N GLN A 228 6.41 -7.39 16.78
CA GLN A 228 7.67 -8.07 16.53
C GLN A 228 8.83 -7.34 17.21
N PRO A 229 9.91 -8.05 17.60
CA PRO A 229 11.13 -7.41 18.09
C PRO A 229 11.70 -6.47 17.02
N ASP A 230 12.11 -5.28 17.44
CA ASP A 230 12.82 -4.34 16.58
C ASP A 230 14.34 -4.52 16.74
N PHE A 231 14.85 -4.22 17.93
CA PHE A 231 16.24 -4.48 18.31
C PHE A 231 16.38 -4.69 19.82
N ILE A 232 17.54 -5.22 20.19
CA ILE A 232 17.97 -5.39 21.57
C ILE A 232 19.27 -4.61 21.73
N THR A 233 19.40 -3.86 22.81
CA THR A 233 20.65 -3.19 23.18
C THR A 233 20.96 -3.50 24.64
N THR A 234 22.24 -3.70 24.92
CA THR A 234 22.73 -4.18 26.20
C THR A 234 23.89 -3.32 26.66
N TRP A 235 23.85 -2.92 27.93
CA TRP A 235 24.95 -2.24 28.62
C TRP A 235 25.43 -3.06 29.79
N PHE A 236 26.72 -2.96 30.06
CA PHE A 236 27.35 -3.60 31.20
C PHE A 236 28.04 -2.54 32.06
N TYR A 237 27.73 -2.56 33.35
CA TYR A 237 28.32 -1.69 34.34
C TYR A 237 28.84 -2.50 35.51
N SER A 238 29.98 -2.11 36.09
CA SER A 238 30.56 -2.75 37.26
C SER A 238 30.95 -1.71 38.30
N ASN A 239 30.66 -2.01 39.56
CA ASN A 239 31.06 -1.21 40.70
C ASN A 239 32.00 -2.03 41.60
N ASN A 240 33.30 -1.88 41.36
CA ASN A 240 34.35 -2.55 42.14
C ASN A 240 34.61 -1.90 43.51
N THR A 241 33.98 -0.75 43.78
CA THR A 241 34.22 0.04 44.99
C THR A 241 33.39 -0.45 46.19
N SER A 242 33.67 0.11 47.35
CA SER A 242 32.91 -0.13 48.59
C SER A 242 31.69 0.79 48.75
N VAL A 243 31.46 1.71 47.81
CA VAL A 243 30.37 2.70 47.87
C VAL A 243 29.42 2.54 46.68
N GLN A 244 28.15 2.85 46.89
CA GLN A 244 27.14 2.77 45.84
C GLN A 244 27.40 3.80 44.73
N GLN A 245 27.16 3.41 43.48
CA GLN A 245 27.25 4.30 42.32
C GLN A 245 25.88 4.44 41.66
N SER A 246 25.60 5.62 41.08
CA SER A 246 24.40 5.90 40.29
C SER A 246 24.80 6.47 38.94
N MET A 247 24.21 5.94 37.88
CA MET A 247 24.46 6.35 36.50
C MET A 247 23.13 6.57 35.78
N THR A 248 23.14 7.40 34.73
CA THR A 248 22.02 7.51 33.79
C THR A 248 22.43 6.89 32.49
N THR A 249 21.64 5.94 32.01
CA THR A 249 21.83 5.31 30.70
C THR A 249 20.79 5.86 29.75
N GLY A 250 21.27 6.34 28.60
CA GLY A 250 20.44 6.87 27.54
C GLY A 250 20.70 6.15 26.23
N PHE A 251 19.65 5.91 25.45
CA PHE A 251 19.80 5.57 24.04
C PHE A 251 18.78 6.31 23.20
N SER A 252 19.24 6.72 22.03
CA SER A 252 18.44 7.37 21.01
C SER A 252 18.49 6.47 19.79
N LYS A 253 17.35 5.93 19.37
CA LYS A 253 17.27 5.14 18.14
C LYS A 253 16.10 5.60 17.29
N ARG A 254 16.35 5.67 15.98
CA ARG A 254 15.37 6.08 14.98
C ARG A 254 14.35 4.96 14.83
N ALA A 255 13.16 5.16 15.37
CA ALA A 255 11.99 4.37 15.01
C ALA A 255 11.52 4.86 13.63
N SER A 256 11.66 4.02 12.61
CA SER A 256 11.14 4.36 11.30
C SER A 256 9.64 4.05 11.26
N PHE A 257 8.81 5.10 11.16
CA PHE A 257 7.40 4.96 10.88
C PHE A 257 7.25 4.96 9.37
N SER A 258 6.73 3.88 8.78
CA SER A 258 6.26 3.95 7.40
C SER A 258 4.75 4.13 7.41
N SER A 259 4.25 4.86 6.43
CA SER A 259 2.82 5.00 6.19
C SER A 259 2.57 4.73 4.72
N ASN A 260 1.64 3.83 4.43
CA ASN A 260 1.24 3.52 3.07
C ASN A 260 -0.27 3.32 2.99
N TRP A 261 -0.94 4.24 2.31
CA TRP A 261 -2.32 4.05 1.87
C TRP A 261 -2.29 3.27 0.56
N SER A 262 -2.62 1.99 0.63
CA SER A 262 -2.72 1.18 -0.58
C SER A 262 -3.95 1.60 -1.39
N LYS A 263 -3.83 1.54 -2.71
CA LYS A 263 -4.99 1.56 -3.61
C LYS A 263 -5.75 0.27 -3.41
N THR A 264 -7.04 0.32 -3.12
CA THR A 264 -7.85 -0.91 -3.09
C THR A 264 -9.16 -0.69 -3.82
N THR A 265 -9.08 -0.50 -5.13
CA THR A 265 -10.22 -0.81 -6.00
C THR A 265 -9.71 -0.90 -7.44
N GLY A 266 -10.18 -1.90 -8.18
CA GLY A 266 -9.57 -2.36 -9.43
C GLY A 266 -9.60 -1.38 -10.61
N GLY A 267 -10.11 -0.15 -10.43
CA GLY A 267 -9.96 0.92 -11.40
C GLY A 267 -8.81 1.80 -10.97
N SER A 268 -7.83 2.05 -11.82
CA SER A 268 -6.81 3.03 -11.46
C SER A 268 -7.45 4.42 -11.43
N LEU A 269 -7.73 4.90 -10.23
CA LEU A 269 -8.09 6.28 -9.98
C LEU A 269 -6.80 7.10 -9.89
N SER A 270 -6.67 8.09 -10.77
CA SER A 270 -5.60 9.09 -10.66
C SER A 270 -5.97 10.06 -9.55
N VAL A 271 -5.50 9.77 -8.34
CA VAL A 271 -5.59 10.68 -7.20
C VAL A 271 -4.23 11.33 -7.03
N ASN A 272 -4.12 12.62 -7.37
CA ASN A 272 -2.90 13.40 -7.18
C ASN A 272 -3.16 14.46 -6.11
N THR A 273 -3.15 14.03 -4.85
CA THR A 273 -3.38 14.91 -3.69
C THR A 273 -2.39 14.63 -2.58
N THR A 274 -2.02 15.70 -1.89
CA THR A 274 -1.39 15.63 -0.58
C THR A 274 -2.49 15.43 0.45
N LEU A 275 -2.34 14.40 1.27
CA LEU A 275 -3.23 14.05 2.36
C LEU A 275 -2.72 14.65 3.66
N LYS A 276 -3.61 15.38 4.34
CA LYS A 276 -3.46 15.73 5.76
C LYS A 276 -4.45 14.91 6.55
N VAL A 277 -3.99 13.79 7.09
CA VAL A 277 -4.82 12.82 7.82
C VAL A 277 -4.09 12.39 9.08
N GLY A 278 -4.83 12.15 10.16
CA GLY A 278 -4.26 11.62 11.39
C GLY A 278 -3.62 10.27 11.15
N ILE A 279 -2.42 10.04 11.70
CA ILE A 279 -1.74 8.75 11.60
C ILE A 279 -2.16 7.88 12.77
N PRO A 280 -2.68 6.65 12.55
CA PRO A 280 -2.97 5.72 13.61
C PRO A 280 -1.71 5.36 14.39
N ILE A 281 -1.79 5.44 15.73
CA ILE A 281 -0.70 5.05 16.63
C ILE A 281 -1.18 3.98 17.62
N ILE A 282 -0.24 3.26 18.23
CA ILE A 282 -0.55 2.35 19.34
C ILE A 282 -0.35 3.07 20.67
N ALA A 283 -1.43 3.23 21.43
CA ALA A 283 -1.42 3.69 22.81
C ALA A 283 -2.08 2.63 23.69
N GLU A 284 -1.41 2.24 24.78
CA GLU A 284 -1.94 1.25 25.75
C GLU A 284 -2.42 -0.08 25.11
N GLY A 285 -1.77 -0.50 24.02
CA GLY A 285 -2.13 -1.73 23.31
C GLY A 285 -3.35 -1.60 22.37
N LYS A 286 -3.90 -0.40 22.20
CA LYS A 286 -5.01 -0.11 21.27
C LYS A 286 -4.59 0.85 20.17
N ILE A 287 -5.24 0.74 19.01
CA ILE A 287 -5.09 1.69 17.91
C ILE A 287 -5.85 2.98 18.27
N THR A 288 -5.19 4.11 18.19
CA THR A 288 -5.78 5.45 18.37
C THR A 288 -5.57 6.27 17.10
N THR A 289 -6.64 6.86 16.56
CA THR A 289 -6.65 7.56 15.25
C THR A 289 -6.71 9.08 15.37
N THR A 290 -6.79 9.63 16.57
CA THR A 290 -7.06 11.05 16.86
C THR A 290 -5.83 11.96 16.98
N VAL A 291 -4.63 11.46 16.73
CA VAL A 291 -3.44 12.33 16.81
C VAL A 291 -3.41 13.22 15.58
N ASN A 292 -3.85 14.47 15.76
CA ASN A 292 -3.70 15.57 14.81
C ASN A 292 -2.20 15.87 14.65
N THR A 293 -1.52 15.08 13.84
CA THR A 293 -0.19 15.41 13.35
C THR A 293 -0.38 16.37 12.17
N ASN A 294 0.46 17.41 12.07
CA ASN A 294 0.53 18.25 10.86
C ASN A 294 1.19 17.49 9.70
N TYR A 295 0.86 16.21 9.55
CA TYR A 295 1.47 15.31 8.60
C TYR A 295 0.86 15.52 7.22
N SER A 296 1.75 15.65 6.22
CA SER A 296 1.38 15.68 4.82
C SER A 296 2.01 14.49 4.11
N SER A 297 1.19 13.61 3.55
CA SER A 297 1.66 12.48 2.74
C SER A 297 1.09 12.50 1.34
N THR A 298 1.78 11.91 0.37
CA THR A 298 1.20 11.71 -0.96
C THR A 298 0.44 10.38 -1.02
N TYR A 299 -0.85 10.44 -1.40
CA TYR A 299 -1.66 9.23 -1.55
C TYR A 299 -1.03 8.22 -2.52
N GLY A 300 -1.08 6.93 -2.17
CA GLY A 300 -0.58 5.83 -3.00
C GLY A 300 0.94 5.71 -3.09
N LYS A 301 1.70 6.51 -2.32
CA LYS A 301 3.15 6.36 -2.16
C LYS A 301 3.46 5.83 -0.77
N SER A 302 4.46 4.94 -0.70
CA SER A 302 5.05 4.54 0.56
C SER A 302 6.07 5.61 0.96
N GLU A 303 5.82 6.28 2.08
CA GLU A 303 6.76 7.22 2.67
C GLU A 303 7.30 6.61 3.97
N THR A 304 8.64 6.61 4.11
CA THR A 304 9.32 6.23 5.35
C THR A 304 9.71 7.51 6.06
N MET A 305 9.27 7.65 7.30
CA MET A 305 9.64 8.73 8.20
C MET A 305 10.50 8.18 9.32
N GLU A 306 11.40 9.01 9.83
CA GLU A 306 12.24 8.67 10.97
C GLU A 306 11.78 9.50 12.17
N ASP A 307 11.36 8.84 13.23
CA ASP A 307 11.14 9.45 14.53
C ASP A 307 12.27 9.01 15.47
N THR A 308 12.93 9.97 16.09
CA THR A 308 14.03 9.68 17.01
C THR A 308 13.50 9.63 18.43
N GLN A 309 13.23 8.41 18.90
CA GLN A 309 12.82 8.20 20.27
C GLN A 309 14.06 8.14 21.18
N THR A 310 14.06 8.98 22.22
CA THR A 310 15.12 9.02 23.23
C THR A 310 14.60 8.45 24.54
N TYR A 311 15.33 7.49 25.08
CA TYR A 311 15.01 6.83 26.34
C TYR A 311 16.13 7.05 27.32
N ASN A 312 15.78 7.51 28.52
CA ASN A 312 16.71 7.72 29.63
C ASN A 312 16.17 7.03 30.86
N PHE A 313 17.00 6.23 31.53
CA PHE A 313 16.64 5.60 32.79
C PHE A 313 17.84 5.57 33.75
N PRO A 314 17.61 5.81 35.05
CA PRO A 314 18.66 5.71 36.05
C PRO A 314 18.97 4.25 36.37
N ILE A 315 20.26 3.96 36.59
CA ILE A 315 20.76 2.66 37.07
C ILE A 315 21.51 2.91 38.38
N VAL A 316 21.16 2.14 39.40
CA VAL A 316 21.85 2.11 40.68
C VAL A 316 22.66 0.82 40.77
N ILE A 317 23.93 0.93 41.13
CA ILE A 317 24.86 -0.20 41.18
C ILE A 317 25.46 -0.26 42.60
N ALA A 318 25.10 -1.31 43.34
CA ALA A 318 25.59 -1.54 44.69
C ALA A 318 27.11 -1.79 44.72
N PRO A 319 27.77 -1.64 45.89
CA PRO A 319 29.18 -2.04 46.05
C PRO A 319 29.40 -3.51 45.66
N ARG A 320 30.54 -3.80 45.03
CA ARG A 320 30.95 -5.17 44.64
C ARG A 320 29.96 -5.91 43.74
N THR A 321 29.16 -5.19 42.94
CA THR A 321 28.23 -5.80 41.98
C THR A 321 28.41 -5.27 40.56
N SER A 322 27.94 -6.04 39.58
CA SER A 322 27.73 -5.59 38.21
C SER A 322 26.26 -5.59 37.86
N VAL A 323 25.87 -4.75 36.91
CA VAL A 323 24.52 -4.70 36.34
C VAL A 323 24.63 -4.80 34.82
N THR A 324 23.93 -5.79 34.27
CA THR A 324 23.64 -5.89 32.84
C THR A 324 22.26 -5.30 32.60
N ALA A 325 22.18 -4.20 31.85
CA ALA A 325 20.94 -3.57 31.46
C ALA A 325 20.61 -3.94 30.01
N THR A 326 19.46 -4.59 29.79
CA THR A 326 18.99 -5.00 28.46
C THR A 326 17.70 -4.28 28.13
N ALA A 327 17.71 -3.45 27.09
CA ALA A 327 16.51 -2.86 26.53
C ALA A 327 16.07 -3.65 25.29
N THR A 328 14.83 -4.14 25.31
CA THR A 328 14.16 -4.74 24.16
C THR A 328 13.09 -3.77 23.67
N VAL A 329 13.20 -3.37 22.40
CA VAL A 329 12.21 -2.52 21.74
C VAL A 329 11.37 -3.38 20.80
N GLY A 330 10.04 -3.29 20.92
CA GLY A 330 9.09 -3.89 20.01
C GLY A 330 8.55 -2.86 19.03
N ARG A 331 8.35 -3.29 17.79
CA ARG A 331 7.59 -2.57 16.77
C ARG A 331 6.27 -3.26 16.49
N TYR A 332 5.27 -2.46 16.19
CA TYR A 332 3.93 -2.86 15.82
C TYR A 332 3.72 -2.58 14.35
N LEU A 333 3.41 -3.62 13.57
CA LEU A 333 2.84 -3.45 12.24
C LEU A 333 1.33 -3.29 12.42
N ILE A 334 0.78 -2.22 11.88
CA ILE A 334 -0.64 -1.91 11.94
C ILE A 334 -1.21 -2.00 10.53
N ASN A 335 -2.32 -2.69 10.39
CA ASN A 335 -3.11 -2.74 9.17
C ASN A 335 -4.54 -2.33 9.50
N LEU A 336 -5.00 -1.25 8.88
CA LEU A 336 -6.33 -0.67 9.11
C LEU A 336 -6.98 -0.38 7.77
N ASN A 337 -8.23 -0.78 7.62
CA ASN A 337 -9.01 -0.34 6.47
C ASN A 337 -9.43 1.12 6.63
N TYR A 338 -9.61 1.80 5.51
CA TYR A 338 -10.09 3.17 5.47
C TYR A 338 -11.08 3.35 4.33
N THR A 339 -11.97 4.31 4.52
CA THR A 339 -12.89 4.83 3.51
C THR A 339 -12.56 6.29 3.25
N ALA A 340 -12.13 6.61 2.03
CA ALA A 340 -11.88 7.97 1.57
C ALA A 340 -13.02 8.45 0.67
N LYS A 341 -13.46 9.70 0.87
CA LYS A 341 -14.38 10.39 -0.04
C LYS A 341 -13.57 11.28 -0.96
N LEU A 342 -13.87 11.24 -2.24
CA LEU A 342 -13.22 12.04 -3.26
C LEU A 342 -14.20 12.94 -3.98
N ARG A 343 -13.67 14.03 -4.50
CA ARG A 343 -14.38 14.98 -5.35
C ARG A 343 -13.61 15.17 -6.66
N GLY A 344 -14.30 15.04 -7.78
CA GLY A 344 -13.77 15.42 -9.09
C GLY A 344 -13.59 16.94 -9.16
N LYS A 345 -12.38 17.40 -9.49
CA LYS A 345 -12.04 18.83 -9.51
C LYS A 345 -12.81 19.60 -10.57
N ASN A 346 -13.05 18.98 -11.72
CA ASN A 346 -13.75 19.63 -12.82
C ASN A 346 -15.27 19.44 -12.73
N THR A 347 -15.74 18.31 -12.22
CA THR A 347 -17.18 17.97 -12.24
C THR A 347 -17.88 18.07 -10.90
N GLY A 348 -17.14 18.12 -9.79
CA GLY A 348 -17.68 17.99 -8.43
C GLY A 348 -18.20 16.59 -8.09
N LYS A 349 -18.02 15.59 -8.97
CA LYS A 349 -18.51 14.22 -8.76
C LYS A 349 -17.94 13.64 -7.48
N LEU A 350 -18.82 13.13 -6.63
CA LEU A 350 -18.43 12.43 -5.41
C LEU A 350 -18.35 10.93 -5.66
N ILE A 351 -17.23 10.34 -5.22
CA ILE A 351 -17.01 8.90 -5.20
C ILE A 351 -16.30 8.50 -3.90
N THR A 352 -16.34 7.22 -3.59
CA THR A 352 -15.78 6.60 -2.42
C THR A 352 -14.67 5.64 -2.84
N LEU A 353 -13.57 5.66 -2.11
CA LEU A 353 -12.44 4.79 -2.30
C LEU A 353 -12.15 4.08 -0.99
N LYS A 354 -12.29 2.76 -1.00
CA LYS A 354 -11.86 1.94 0.13
C LYS A 354 -10.41 1.52 -0.06
N GLY A 355 -9.68 1.39 1.03
CA GLY A 355 -8.39 0.73 0.98
C GLY A 355 -7.81 0.39 2.32
N THR A 356 -6.55 0.00 2.31
CA THR A 356 -5.86 -0.43 3.51
C THR A 356 -4.66 0.46 3.78
N TRP A 357 -4.67 1.06 4.95
CA TRP A 357 -3.53 1.74 5.51
C TRP A 357 -2.62 0.74 6.22
N ASN A 358 -1.33 0.82 5.91
CA ASN A 358 -0.29 0.04 6.58
C ASN A 358 0.65 1.01 7.27
N GLY A 359 0.92 0.77 8.56
CA GLY A 359 1.86 1.56 9.32
C GLY A 359 2.75 0.75 10.25
N VAL A 360 3.85 1.36 10.67
CA VAL A 360 4.75 0.82 11.71
C VAL A 360 4.75 1.77 12.89
N SER A 361 4.50 1.29 14.09
CA SER A 361 4.57 2.05 15.34
C SER A 361 5.54 1.40 16.32
N CYS A 362 6.54 2.13 16.80
CA CYS A 362 7.50 1.62 17.79
C CYS A 362 7.21 2.22 19.16
N THR A 363 6.56 1.47 20.05
CA THR A 363 6.08 2.02 21.33
C THR A 363 6.37 1.16 22.55
N ASP A 364 6.79 -0.09 22.39
CA ASP A 364 6.96 -1.01 23.52
C ASP A 364 8.43 -1.20 23.86
N ILE A 365 8.83 -0.71 25.03
CA ILE A 365 10.17 -0.94 25.56
C ILE A 365 10.07 -1.68 26.86
N LYS A 366 10.86 -2.72 26.95
CA LYS A 366 11.10 -3.44 28.18
C LYS A 366 12.57 -3.30 28.53
N VAL A 367 12.88 -2.69 29.66
CA VAL A 367 14.23 -2.67 30.23
C VAL A 367 14.29 -3.69 31.35
N THR A 368 15.26 -4.60 31.26
CA THR A 368 15.56 -5.59 32.30
C THR A 368 16.96 -5.33 32.83
N LEU A 369 17.09 -5.28 34.15
CA LEU A 369 18.35 -5.13 34.87
C LEU A 369 18.67 -6.46 35.56
N GLU A 370 19.78 -7.09 35.20
CA GLU A 370 20.31 -8.26 35.90
C GLU A 370 21.53 -7.84 36.71
N GLN A 371 21.46 -8.02 38.03
CA GLN A 371 22.55 -7.70 38.94
C GLN A 371 23.29 -8.96 39.36
N ARG A 372 24.62 -8.93 39.31
CA ARG A 372 25.50 -10.02 39.72
C ARG A 372 26.49 -9.60 40.79
N ASN A 373 26.84 -10.54 41.65
CA ASN A 373 27.95 -10.38 42.59
C ASN A 373 29.27 -10.50 41.81
N LEU A 374 30.21 -9.59 42.00
CA LEU A 374 31.49 -9.63 41.28
C LEU A 374 32.43 -10.73 41.76
N ASP A 375 32.30 -11.15 43.02
CA ASP A 375 33.16 -12.16 43.65
C ASP A 375 32.72 -13.59 43.31
N THR A 376 31.40 -13.85 43.32
CA THR A 376 30.85 -15.20 43.07
C THR A 376 30.29 -15.37 41.65
N ASN A 377 30.19 -14.28 40.88
CA ASN A 377 29.53 -14.22 39.57
C ASN A 377 28.06 -14.71 39.57
N SER A 378 27.43 -14.84 40.74
CA SER A 378 26.04 -15.29 40.88
C SER A 378 25.07 -14.14 40.64
N VAL A 379 23.95 -14.42 39.98
CA VAL A 379 22.83 -13.47 39.84
C VAL A 379 22.21 -13.25 41.23
N ILE A 380 22.12 -11.99 41.64
CA ILE A 380 21.56 -11.58 42.93
C ILE A 380 20.12 -11.09 42.76
N ALA A 381 19.84 -10.37 41.67
CA ALA A 381 18.53 -9.79 41.42
C ALA A 381 18.28 -9.58 39.92
N THR A 382 17.02 -9.73 39.52
CA THR A 382 16.54 -9.30 38.21
C THR A 382 15.36 -8.36 38.40
N LYS A 383 15.42 -7.18 37.78
CA LYS A 383 14.36 -6.17 37.86
C LYS A 383 13.93 -5.74 36.47
N VAL A 384 12.63 -5.71 36.23
CA VAL A 384 12.05 -5.05 35.04
C VAL A 384 11.65 -3.64 35.45
N LEU A 385 12.05 -2.64 34.66
CA LEU A 385 11.59 -1.27 34.90
C LEU A 385 10.13 -1.14 34.44
N SER A 386 9.25 -0.73 35.36
CA SER A 386 7.81 -0.62 35.14
C SER A 386 7.42 0.55 34.25
N GLU A 387 8.22 1.62 34.23
CA GLU A 387 8.00 2.81 33.40
C GLU A 387 9.34 3.30 32.86
N VAL A 388 9.56 3.13 31.55
CA VAL A 388 10.61 3.87 30.83
C VAL A 388 9.93 5.15 30.36
N PRO A 389 10.37 6.35 30.81
CA PRO A 389 9.79 7.61 30.37
C PRO A 389 9.81 7.66 28.84
N LYS A 390 8.61 7.67 28.24
CA LYS A 390 8.45 7.86 26.80
C LYS A 390 8.27 9.35 26.60
N THR A 391 9.17 9.99 25.87
CA THR A 391 8.84 11.31 25.33
C THR A 391 7.82 11.06 24.23
N LEU A 392 6.54 11.34 24.50
CA LEU A 392 5.50 11.20 23.48
C LEU A 392 5.88 12.04 22.26
N TYR A 393 5.72 11.41 21.10
CA TYR A 393 5.85 11.95 19.73
C TYR A 393 6.12 13.46 19.66
N LYS A 394 7.36 13.83 19.30
CA LYS A 394 7.66 15.16 18.76
C LYS A 394 7.58 15.05 17.24
N LEU A 395 6.35 15.02 16.71
CA LEU A 395 6.09 15.06 15.27
C LEU A 395 5.90 16.50 14.80
#